data_AF-A0AAE9L7P1-F1
#
_entry.id   AF-A0AAE9L7P1-F1
#
_cell.length_a   1.000
_cell.length_b   1.000
_cell.length_c   1.000
_cell.angle_alpha   90.00
_cell.angle_beta   90.00
_cell.angle_gamma   90.00
#
_symmetry.space_group_name_H-M   'P 1'
#
loop_
_entity.id
_entity.type
_entity.pdbx_description
1 polymer ?
#
loop_
_entity_poly.entity_id
_entity_poly.type
_entity_poly.pdbx_seq_one_letter_code
_entity_poly.pdbx_strand_id
1 'polypeptide(L)'
;MRTELKPVIPFEPELSEKVPVDAKGLWRYEIKWDGTRILTYHDQGGTRLFNRKQHERTLLYPELALFPSYCKADSVILDGEMIALGADGKPSFHEIMRRDLIRRTDRIQSAYEAVPATYMLFDIVYLNGEWVHLKPLQERLELLHQIIIPNERIQLAPAHPDGQALFQVMCNQRMEGIVCSIYIILLNK
;
A
#
# COMPACT_ATOMS: atom_id res chain seq x y z
N MET A 1 -14.06 12.97 22.63
CA MET A 1 -14.85 12.90 21.39
C MET A 1 -14.19 11.87 20.49
N ARG A 2 -14.94 10.90 19.94
CA ARG A 2 -14.42 10.00 18.91
C ARG A 2 -14.20 10.82 17.64
N THR A 3 -12.96 10.91 17.18
CA THR A 3 -12.69 11.45 15.85
C THR A 3 -12.96 10.32 14.88
N GLU A 4 -14.13 10.30 14.26
CA GLU A 4 -14.41 9.35 13.19
C GLU A 4 -13.44 9.63 12.04
N LEU A 5 -12.50 8.72 11.81
CA LEU A 5 -11.55 8.81 10.71
C LEU A 5 -12.34 8.61 9.40
N LYS A 6 -12.55 9.69 8.65
CA LYS A 6 -13.26 9.64 7.38
C LYS A 6 -12.38 8.99 6.30
N PRO A 7 -12.98 8.24 5.35
CA PRO A 7 -12.31 7.83 4.13
C PRO A 7 -11.61 9.01 3.46
N VAL A 8 -10.32 8.87 3.17
CA VAL A 8 -9.52 9.86 2.44
C VAL A 8 -9.42 9.43 0.98
N ILE A 9 -9.22 10.41 0.11
CA ILE A 9 -8.87 10.14 -1.28
C ILE A 9 -7.36 9.95 -1.32
N PRO A 10 -6.85 8.78 -1.72
CA PRO A 10 -5.41 8.54 -1.82
C PRO A 10 -4.72 9.42 -2.87
N PHE A 11 -3.40 9.58 -2.78
CA PHE A 11 -2.60 10.19 -3.86
C PHE A 11 -2.62 9.29 -5.10
N GLU A 12 -3.04 9.81 -6.24
CA GLU A 12 -3.09 9.05 -7.50
C GLU A 12 -1.85 9.33 -8.35
N PRO A 13 -1.17 8.30 -8.88
CA PRO A 13 -0.08 8.51 -9.81
C PRO A 13 -0.61 9.06 -11.13
N GLU A 14 0.17 9.93 -11.76
CA GLU A 14 -0.06 10.40 -13.13
C GLU A 14 0.72 9.53 -14.12
N LEU A 15 0.10 9.20 -15.25
CA LEU A 15 0.75 8.42 -16.30
C LEU A 15 1.87 9.25 -16.93
N SER A 16 3.06 8.65 -17.04
CA SER A 16 4.22 9.23 -17.73
C SER A 16 4.81 8.22 -18.70
N GLU A 17 5.29 8.71 -19.85
CA GLU A 17 6.00 7.89 -20.85
C GLU A 17 7.51 7.78 -20.56
N LYS A 18 8.02 8.53 -19.57
CA LYS A 18 9.45 8.62 -19.29
C LYS A 18 9.73 8.37 -17.82
N VAL A 19 10.77 7.58 -17.55
CA VAL A 19 11.38 7.49 -16.23
C VAL A 19 12.16 8.79 -16.00
N PRO A 20 11.91 9.53 -14.90
CA PRO A 20 12.63 10.75 -14.62
C PRO A 20 14.11 10.46 -14.32
N VAL A 21 15.01 11.32 -14.83
CA VAL A 21 16.45 11.24 -14.55
C VAL A 21 16.72 11.86 -13.20
N ASP A 22 17.26 11.07 -12.27
CA ASP A 22 17.54 11.52 -10.92
C ASP A 22 18.99 12.00 -10.74
N ALA A 23 19.29 13.18 -11.28
CA ALA A 23 20.60 13.80 -11.10
C ALA A 23 20.89 14.22 -9.64
N LYS A 24 19.88 14.24 -8.75
CA LYS A 24 20.00 14.83 -7.41
C LYS A 24 19.67 13.84 -6.26
N GLY A 25 19.34 12.58 -6.55
CA GLY A 25 18.92 11.62 -5.54
C GLY A 25 17.54 11.91 -4.94
N LEU A 26 16.67 12.64 -5.66
CA LEU A 26 15.37 13.08 -5.18
C LEU A 26 14.22 12.15 -5.58
N TRP A 27 14.47 11.16 -6.43
CA TRP A 27 13.44 10.24 -6.89
C TRP A 27 13.49 8.92 -6.15
N ARG A 28 12.30 8.40 -5.88
CA ARG A 28 12.02 7.08 -5.37
C ARG A 28 11.38 6.28 -6.48
N TYR A 29 11.92 5.10 -6.77
CA TYR A 29 11.40 4.21 -7.80
C TYR A 29 10.90 2.93 -7.16
N GLU A 30 9.64 2.60 -7.39
CA GLU A 30 8.97 1.44 -6.79
C GLU A 30 8.33 0.59 -7.87
N ILE A 31 8.19 -0.71 -7.62
CA ILE A 31 7.38 -1.57 -8.49
C ILE A 31 5.93 -1.04 -8.45
N LYS A 32 5.32 -0.90 -9.62
CA LYS A 32 3.87 -0.70 -9.69
C LYS A 32 3.21 -2.04 -9.42
N TRP A 33 2.75 -2.22 -8.19
CA TRP A 33 2.11 -3.45 -7.74
C TRP A 33 0.75 -3.61 -8.42
N ASP A 34 0.57 -4.75 -9.08
CA ASP A 34 -0.67 -5.08 -9.78
C ASP A 34 -1.64 -5.75 -8.79
N GLY A 35 -2.56 -4.97 -8.23
CA GLY A 35 -3.42 -5.47 -7.17
C GLY A 35 -4.68 -4.67 -6.89
N THR A 36 -5.13 -4.70 -5.63
CA THR A 36 -6.21 -3.85 -5.13
C THR A 36 -5.68 -2.88 -4.07
N ARG A 37 -5.70 -1.58 -4.38
CA ARG A 37 -5.38 -0.54 -3.40
C ARG A 37 -6.32 -0.59 -2.20
N ILE A 38 -5.74 -0.67 -1.01
CA ILE A 38 -6.44 -0.72 0.28
C ILE A 38 -5.91 0.37 1.20
N LEU A 39 -6.83 1.15 1.75
CA LEU A 39 -6.61 1.99 2.91
C LEU A 39 -6.98 1.23 4.18
N THR A 40 -6.05 1.18 5.14
CA THR A 40 -6.26 0.56 6.45
C THR A 40 -6.46 1.65 7.50
N TYR A 41 -7.65 1.69 8.09
CA TYR A 41 -8.02 2.55 9.20
C TYR A 41 -7.92 1.75 10.48
N HIS A 42 -7.18 2.25 11.47
CA HIS A 42 -7.15 1.65 12.80
C HIS A 42 -7.25 2.73 13.86
N ASP A 43 -8.06 2.47 14.89
CA ASP A 43 -8.15 3.24 16.13
C ASP A 43 -8.69 2.35 17.27
N GLN A 44 -9.11 2.95 18.38
CA GLN A 44 -9.71 2.25 19.52
C GLN A 44 -10.99 1.46 19.17
N GLY A 45 -11.64 1.75 18.04
CA GLY A 45 -12.80 1.04 17.50
C GLY A 45 -12.44 -0.19 16.67
N GLY A 46 -11.16 -0.43 16.40
CA GLY A 46 -10.66 -1.58 15.64
C GLY A 46 -10.18 -1.21 14.24
N THR A 47 -9.95 -2.23 13.41
CA THR A 47 -9.41 -2.08 12.05
C THR A 47 -10.52 -2.17 11.01
N ARG A 48 -10.54 -1.23 10.05
CA ARG A 48 -11.41 -1.25 8.87
C ARG A 48 -10.61 -1.01 7.61
N LEU A 49 -10.96 -1.73 6.55
CA LEU A 49 -10.27 -1.67 5.26
C LEU A 49 -11.20 -1.10 4.21
N PHE A 50 -10.72 -0.21 3.36
CA PHE A 50 -11.48 0.33 2.24
C PHE A 50 -10.66 0.28 0.97
N ASN A 51 -11.28 -0.13 -0.13
CA ASN A 51 -10.61 -0.04 -1.43
C ASN A 51 -10.71 1.36 -2.03
N ARG A 52 -10.08 1.56 -3.19
CA ARG A 52 -10.13 2.80 -3.97
C ARG A 52 -11.55 3.34 -4.23
N LYS A 53 -12.54 2.44 -4.34
CA LYS A 53 -13.97 2.80 -4.54
C LYS A 53 -14.73 3.05 -3.23
N GLN A 54 -14.00 3.15 -2.11
CA GLN A 54 -14.53 3.34 -0.75
C GLN A 54 -15.46 2.21 -0.29
N HIS A 55 -15.40 1.04 -0.93
CA HIS A 55 -16.13 -0.11 -0.45
C HIS A 55 -15.35 -0.75 0.70
N GLU A 56 -16.05 -1.11 1.77
CA GLU A 56 -15.43 -1.80 2.90
C GLU A 56 -14.99 -3.22 2.51
N ARG A 57 -13.80 -3.60 2.95
CA ARG A 57 -13.09 -4.84 2.62
C ARG A 57 -12.57 -5.59 3.84
N THR A 58 -12.89 -5.12 5.04
CA THR A 58 -12.37 -5.61 6.32
C THR A 58 -12.43 -7.14 6.44
N LEU A 59 -13.56 -7.75 6.09
CA LEU A 59 -13.73 -9.20 6.18
C LEU A 59 -13.00 -9.98 5.07
N LEU A 60 -12.70 -9.35 3.93
CA LEU A 60 -12.11 -10.05 2.79
C LEU A 60 -10.62 -10.34 2.98
N TYR A 61 -9.93 -9.56 3.80
CA TYR A 61 -8.49 -9.68 4.05
C TYR A 61 -8.19 -10.00 5.52
N PRO A 62 -8.50 -11.22 6.00
CA PRO A 62 -8.16 -11.65 7.36
C PRO A 62 -6.66 -11.63 7.65
N GLU A 63 -5.80 -11.58 6.63
CA GLU A 63 -4.36 -11.29 6.73
C GLU A 63 -4.07 -10.06 7.62
N LEU A 64 -4.97 -9.07 7.60
CA LEU A 64 -4.82 -7.79 8.29
C LEU A 64 -5.61 -7.72 9.62
N ALA A 65 -6.21 -8.82 10.06
CA ALA A 65 -7.07 -8.82 11.24
C ALA A 65 -6.31 -8.51 12.55
N LEU A 66 -5.09 -9.02 12.68
CA LEU A 66 -4.27 -8.84 13.88
C LEU A 66 -3.37 -7.61 13.77
N PHE A 67 -3.98 -6.42 13.72
CA PHE A 67 -3.27 -5.16 13.54
C PHE A 67 -2.05 -4.94 14.48
N PRO A 68 -2.14 -5.20 15.80
CA PRO A 68 -1.00 -5.02 16.70
C PRO A 68 0.22 -5.92 16.41
N SER A 69 0.06 -6.98 15.59
CA SER A 69 1.19 -7.84 15.20
C SER A 69 2.10 -7.20 14.16
N TYR A 70 1.63 -6.22 13.41
CA TYR A 70 2.38 -5.60 12.32
C TYR A 70 2.46 -4.06 12.38
N CYS A 71 1.78 -3.42 13.34
CA CYS A 71 1.84 -1.97 13.52
C CYS A 71 1.80 -1.57 14.99
N LYS A 72 2.66 -0.63 15.39
CA LYS A 72 2.80 -0.14 16.78
C LYS A 72 1.94 1.09 17.09
N ALA A 73 1.19 1.62 16.13
CA ALA A 73 0.43 2.85 16.30
C ALA A 73 -0.91 2.60 17.03
N ASP A 74 -1.33 3.56 17.86
CA ASP A 74 -2.64 3.52 18.55
C ASP A 74 -3.78 3.93 17.60
N SER A 75 -3.47 4.79 16.63
CA SER A 75 -4.39 5.14 15.54
C SER A 75 -3.63 5.49 14.27
N VAL A 76 -4.09 5.00 13.11
CA VAL A 76 -3.39 5.20 11.83
C VAL A 76 -4.35 5.13 10.64
N ILE A 77 -3.95 5.80 9.55
CA ILE A 77 -4.44 5.48 8.20
C ILE A 77 -3.23 5.12 7.34
N LEU A 78 -3.17 3.86 6.90
CA LEU A 78 -2.14 3.34 6.02
C LEU A 78 -2.66 3.23 4.59
N ASP A 79 -1.77 3.39 3.61
CA ASP A 79 -2.06 3.22 2.19
C ASP A 79 -1.10 2.19 1.58
N GLY A 80 -1.66 1.28 0.79
CA GLY A 80 -0.92 0.16 0.24
C GLY A 80 -1.71 -0.61 -0.81
N GLU A 81 -1.04 -1.57 -1.43
CA GLU A 81 -1.61 -2.46 -2.42
C GLU A 81 -1.74 -3.87 -1.84
N MET A 82 -2.95 -4.45 -1.86
CA MET A 82 -3.10 -5.89 -1.67
C MET A 82 -2.77 -6.59 -2.98
N ILE A 83 -1.78 -7.48 -2.95
CA ILE A 83 -1.39 -8.30 -4.09
C ILE A 83 -1.64 -9.78 -3.79
N ALA A 84 -1.86 -10.55 -4.84
CA ALA A 84 -1.79 -12.00 -4.80
C ALA A 84 -0.86 -12.48 -5.91
N LEU A 85 -0.20 -13.61 -5.68
CA LEU A 85 0.70 -14.19 -6.68
C LEU A 85 -0.05 -15.20 -7.56
N GLY A 86 0.24 -15.16 -8.86
CA GLY A 86 -0.17 -16.19 -9.81
C GLY A 86 0.67 -17.46 -9.69
N ALA A 87 0.35 -18.46 -10.51
CA ALA A 87 1.08 -19.73 -10.56
C ALA A 87 2.55 -19.58 -11.01
N ASP A 88 2.88 -18.48 -11.68
CA ASP A 88 4.25 -18.12 -12.08
C ASP A 88 5.03 -17.35 -11.00
N GLY A 89 4.43 -17.16 -9.82
CA GLY A 89 5.03 -16.45 -8.69
C GLY A 89 5.03 -14.93 -8.82
N LYS A 90 4.36 -14.36 -9.84
CA LYS A 90 4.29 -12.90 -10.05
C LYS A 90 2.98 -12.33 -9.49
N PRO A 91 2.94 -11.04 -9.11
CA PRO A 91 1.69 -10.35 -8.82
C PRO A 91 0.69 -10.52 -9.95
N SER A 92 -0.56 -10.82 -9.61
CA SER A 92 -1.65 -11.01 -10.57
C SER A 92 -2.90 -10.30 -10.11
N PHE A 93 -3.31 -9.28 -10.86
CA PHE A 93 -4.58 -8.60 -10.62
C PHE A 93 -5.77 -9.56 -10.64
N HIS A 94 -5.77 -10.51 -11.58
CA HIS A 94 -6.85 -11.48 -11.69
C HIS A 94 -7.02 -12.25 -10.38
N GLU A 95 -5.92 -12.70 -9.79
CA GLU A 95 -5.92 -13.45 -8.53
C GLU A 95 -6.52 -12.66 -7.37
N ILE A 96 -6.01 -11.44 -7.13
CA ILE A 96 -6.54 -10.63 -6.03
C ILE A 96 -7.97 -10.14 -6.29
N MET A 97 -8.33 -9.90 -7.55
CA MET A 97 -9.70 -9.52 -7.91
C MET A 97 -10.70 -10.63 -7.56
N ARG A 98 -10.30 -11.91 -7.64
CA ARG A 98 -11.14 -13.03 -7.15
C ARG A 98 -11.47 -12.88 -5.67
N ARG A 99 -10.57 -12.32 -4.86
CA ARG A 99 -10.78 -12.00 -3.44
C ARG A 99 -11.71 -10.79 -3.29
N ASP A 100 -11.42 -9.66 -3.95
CA ASP A 100 -12.19 -8.41 -3.80
C ASP A 100 -13.66 -8.51 -4.25
N LEU A 101 -13.96 -9.43 -5.16
CA LEU A 101 -15.31 -9.67 -5.68
C LEU A 101 -16.17 -10.61 -4.82
N ILE A 102 -15.63 -11.22 -3.76
CA ILE A 102 -16.40 -12.08 -2.87
C ILE A 102 -17.50 -11.27 -2.19
N ARG A 103 -18.72 -11.83 -2.17
CA ARG A 103 -19.90 -11.24 -1.50
C ARG A 103 -20.45 -12.12 -0.40
N ARG A 104 -20.23 -13.43 -0.49
CA ARG A 104 -20.70 -14.39 0.51
C ARG A 104 -19.61 -14.65 1.54
N THR A 105 -19.92 -14.42 2.80
CA THR A 105 -18.98 -14.54 3.92
C THR A 105 -18.46 -15.95 4.12
N ASP A 106 -19.28 -16.97 3.82
CA ASP A 106 -18.93 -18.39 3.92
C ASP A 106 -17.80 -18.82 2.96
N ARG A 107 -17.50 -18.03 1.92
CA ARG A 107 -16.42 -18.30 0.96
C ARG A 107 -15.09 -17.63 1.30
N ILE A 108 -15.08 -16.71 2.27
CA ILE A 108 -13.91 -15.89 2.59
C ILE A 108 -12.74 -16.77 3.04
N GLN A 109 -12.99 -17.70 3.97
CA GLN A 109 -11.95 -18.58 4.52
C GLN A 109 -11.31 -19.45 3.43
N SER A 110 -12.14 -20.10 2.59
CA SER A 110 -11.64 -20.90 1.48
C SER A 110 -10.81 -20.08 0.47
N ALA A 111 -11.19 -18.82 0.25
CA ALA A 111 -10.46 -17.94 -0.64
C ALA A 111 -9.15 -17.44 -0.04
N TYR A 112 -9.11 -17.21 1.28
CA TYR A 112 -7.89 -16.85 2.00
C TYR A 112 -6.84 -17.97 1.89
N GLU A 113 -7.26 -19.22 2.03
CA GLU A 113 -6.38 -20.38 1.90
C GLU A 113 -5.92 -20.60 0.45
N ALA A 114 -6.82 -20.43 -0.51
CA ALA A 114 -6.53 -20.66 -1.93
C ALA A 114 -5.72 -19.54 -2.59
N VAL A 115 -5.93 -18.29 -2.17
CA VAL A 115 -5.27 -17.10 -2.72
C VAL A 115 -4.75 -16.23 -1.57
N PRO A 116 -3.60 -16.63 -0.99
CA PRO A 116 -2.97 -15.85 0.07
C PRO A 116 -2.53 -14.49 -0.48
N ALA A 117 -2.90 -13.41 0.20
CA ALA A 117 -2.55 -12.05 -0.21
C ALA A 117 -1.41 -11.47 0.63
N THR A 118 -0.71 -10.48 0.07
CA THR A 118 0.33 -9.70 0.76
C THR A 118 0.01 -8.22 0.62
N TYR A 119 0.15 -7.47 1.70
CA TYR A 119 -0.08 -6.03 1.73
C TYR A 119 1.23 -5.28 1.57
N MET A 120 1.39 -4.61 0.42
CA MET A 120 2.55 -3.78 0.09
C MET A 120 2.24 -2.33 0.49
N LEU A 121 2.72 -1.92 1.66
CA LEU A 121 2.53 -0.59 2.24
C LEU A 121 3.49 0.42 1.63
N PHE A 122 2.97 1.54 1.12
CA PHE A 122 3.79 2.59 0.49
C PHE A 122 3.53 4.00 1.02
N ASP A 123 2.50 4.23 1.84
CA ASP A 123 2.28 5.56 2.46
C ASP A 123 1.54 5.49 3.81
N ILE A 124 1.57 6.60 4.53
CA ILE A 124 0.83 6.85 5.77
C ILE A 124 0.19 8.23 5.70
N VAL A 125 -1.09 8.31 6.06
CA VAL A 125 -1.91 9.52 5.91
C VAL A 125 -2.24 10.17 7.26
N TYR A 126 -2.35 9.35 8.31
CA TYR A 126 -2.68 9.77 9.66
C TYR A 126 -1.93 8.90 10.67
N LEU A 127 -1.46 9.50 11.76
CA LEU A 127 -0.75 8.80 12.83
C LEU A 127 -1.06 9.44 14.18
N ASN A 128 -1.56 8.66 15.13
CA ASN A 128 -1.66 8.99 16.56
C ASN A 128 -2.20 10.41 16.85
N GLY A 129 -3.33 10.77 16.27
CA GLY A 129 -3.93 12.10 16.49
C GLY A 129 -3.66 13.11 15.37
N GLU A 130 -2.63 12.90 14.55
CA GLU A 130 -2.14 13.88 13.57
C GLU A 130 -2.37 13.45 12.12
N TRP A 131 -2.87 14.37 11.31
CA TRP A 131 -2.89 14.22 9.85
C TRP A 131 -1.51 14.52 9.27
N VAL A 132 -0.85 13.50 8.72
CA VAL A 132 0.52 13.61 8.20
C VAL A 132 0.60 13.71 6.67
N HIS A 133 -0.53 13.60 5.96
CA HIS A 133 -0.59 13.66 4.49
C HIS A 133 0.02 14.92 3.85
N LEU A 134 0.08 16.04 4.57
CA LEU A 134 0.71 17.28 4.09
C LEU A 134 2.23 17.33 4.34
N LYS A 135 2.79 16.40 5.11
CA LYS A 135 4.24 16.28 5.29
C LYS A 135 4.89 15.80 3.99
N PRO A 136 6.16 16.18 3.73
CA PRO A 136 6.97 15.58 2.67
C PRO A 136 6.90 14.05 2.64
N LEU A 137 6.91 13.46 1.44
CA LEU A 137 6.87 12.00 1.26
C LEU A 137 7.93 11.27 2.09
N GLN A 138 9.14 11.84 2.16
CA GLN A 138 10.23 11.26 2.94
C GLN A 138 9.87 11.14 4.42
N GLU A 139 9.33 12.19 5.04
CA GLU A 139 8.91 12.17 6.45
C GLU A 139 7.79 11.16 6.69
N ARG A 140 6.82 11.06 5.75
CA ARG A 140 5.74 10.06 5.85
C ARG A 140 6.30 8.64 5.80
N LEU A 141 7.22 8.37 4.88
CA LEU A 141 7.86 7.06 4.80
C LEU A 141 8.70 6.76 6.05
N GLU A 142 9.43 7.73 6.60
CA GLU A 142 10.17 7.55 7.86
C GLU A 142 9.23 7.15 9.01
N LEU A 143 8.09 7.83 9.16
CA LEU A 143 7.04 7.46 10.12
C LEU A 143 6.50 6.05 9.87
N LEU A 144 6.21 5.71 8.61
CA LEU A 144 5.74 4.37 8.22
C LEU A 144 6.75 3.28 8.62
N HIS A 145 8.04 3.48 8.34
CA HIS A 145 9.10 2.52 8.68
C HIS A 145 9.27 2.34 10.20
N GLN A 146 9.01 3.38 11.00
CA GLN A 146 9.13 3.30 12.46
C GLN A 146 8.01 2.46 13.10
N ILE A 147 6.80 2.53 12.55
CA ILE A 147 5.61 1.90 13.15
C ILE A 147 5.32 0.50 12.61
N ILE A 148 5.70 0.20 11.37
CA ILE A 148 5.42 -1.10 10.74
C ILE A 148 6.44 -2.15 11.17
N ILE A 149 5.94 -3.35 11.45
CA ILE A 149 6.73 -4.56 11.72
C ILE A 149 6.45 -5.52 10.55
N PRO A 150 7.31 -5.54 9.51
CA PRO A 150 7.10 -6.39 8.36
C PRO A 150 7.10 -7.88 8.72
N ASN A 151 6.28 -8.65 8.00
CA ASN A 151 6.19 -10.11 8.08
C ASN A 151 5.79 -10.69 6.72
N GLU A 152 5.59 -12.00 6.61
CA GLU A 152 5.27 -12.67 5.33
C GLU A 152 4.10 -12.02 4.54
N ARG A 153 3.10 -11.46 5.24
CA ARG A 153 1.86 -10.92 4.66
C ARG A 153 1.79 -9.39 4.67
N ILE A 154 2.67 -8.71 5.39
CA ILE A 154 2.71 -7.25 5.49
C ILE A 154 4.14 -6.79 5.22
N GLN A 155 4.32 -6.04 4.14
CA GLN A 155 5.62 -5.61 3.65
C GLN A 155 5.61 -4.11 3.38
N LEU A 156 6.76 -3.47 3.58
CA LEU A 156 6.97 -2.11 3.08
C LEU A 156 7.38 -2.21 1.61
N ALA A 157 6.78 -1.40 0.74
CA ALA A 157 7.15 -1.34 -0.66
C ALA A 157 8.63 -0.93 -0.78
N PRO A 158 9.48 -1.74 -1.42
CA PRO A 158 10.89 -1.43 -1.55
C PRO A 158 11.09 -0.33 -2.58
N ALA A 159 12.00 0.61 -2.28
CA ALA A 159 12.54 1.50 -3.29
C ALA A 159 13.78 0.90 -3.96
N HIS A 160 13.95 1.26 -5.22
CA HIS A 160 15.10 0.92 -6.02
C HIS A 160 15.90 2.18 -6.38
N PRO A 161 17.23 2.10 -6.45
CA PRO A 161 18.09 3.25 -6.72
C PRO A 161 18.13 3.65 -8.21
N ASP A 162 17.81 2.73 -9.12
CA ASP A 162 17.85 2.95 -10.56
C ASP A 162 16.48 2.64 -11.18
N GLY A 163 15.73 3.70 -11.46
CA GLY A 163 14.41 3.60 -12.08
C GLY A 163 14.46 3.05 -13.50
N GLN A 164 15.51 3.34 -14.27
CA GLN A 164 15.61 2.89 -15.66
C GLN A 164 15.87 1.38 -15.71
N ALA A 165 16.80 0.90 -14.88
CA ALA A 165 17.06 -0.52 -14.73
C ALA A 165 15.82 -1.26 -14.20
N LEU A 166 15.14 -0.71 -13.18
CA LEU A 166 13.90 -1.28 -12.66
C LEU A 166 12.83 -1.38 -13.74
N PHE A 167 12.59 -0.30 -14.49
CA PHE A 167 11.60 -0.29 -15.57
C PHE A 167 11.91 -1.35 -16.64
N GLN A 168 13.17 -1.47 -17.05
CA GLN A 168 13.58 -2.49 -18.02
C GLN A 168 13.31 -3.92 -17.50
N VAL A 169 13.57 -4.16 -16.22
CA VAL A 169 13.26 -5.46 -15.58
C VAL A 169 11.75 -5.71 -15.58
N MET A 170 10.93 -4.71 -15.24
CA MET A 170 9.47 -4.84 -15.27
C MET A 170 8.95 -5.16 -16.69
N CYS A 171 9.46 -4.48 -17.73
CA CYS A 171 9.13 -4.79 -19.12
C CYS A 171 9.52 -6.23 -19.50
N ASN A 172 10.75 -6.65 -19.17
CA ASN A 172 11.23 -8.00 -19.47
C ASN A 172 10.39 -9.08 -18.77
N GLN A 173 9.91 -8.79 -17.56
CA GLN A 173 9.06 -9.70 -16.80
C GLN A 173 7.57 -9.59 -17.15
N ARG A 174 7.19 -8.68 -18.06
CA ARG A 174 5.80 -8.35 -18.42
C ARG A 174 4.96 -7.92 -17.21
N MET A 175 5.57 -7.20 -16.27
CA MET A 175 4.90 -6.59 -15.12
C MET A 175 4.37 -5.20 -15.48
N GLU A 176 3.46 -4.68 -14.65
CA GLU A 176 2.67 -3.48 -14.96
C GLU A 176 3.53 -2.21 -15.18
N GLY A 177 4.64 -2.09 -14.43
CA GLY A 177 5.58 -0.98 -14.59
C GLY A 177 6.17 -0.54 -13.25
N ILE A 178 6.46 0.76 -13.15
CA ILE A 178 7.02 1.37 -11.95
C ILE A 178 6.23 2.62 -11.54
N VAL A 179 6.29 2.97 -10.26
CA VAL A 179 5.85 4.27 -9.74
C VAL A 179 7.10 5.09 -9.43
N CYS A 180 7.11 6.34 -9.88
CA CYS A 180 8.17 7.29 -9.61
C CYS A 180 7.62 8.39 -8.70
N SER A 181 8.15 8.49 -7.49
CA SER A 181 7.73 9.46 -6.49
C SER A 181 8.90 10.39 -6.18
N ILE A 182 8.62 11.66 -5.89
CA ILE A 182 9.67 12.66 -5.61
C ILE A 182 9.70 13.02 -4.12
N TYR A 183 10.90 12.99 -3.53
CA TYR A 183 11.18 13.56 -2.22
C TYR A 183 11.27 15.08 -2.36
N ILE A 184 10.15 15.79 -2.19
CA ILE A 184 10.16 17.25 -2.16
C ILE A 184 10.45 17.70 -0.72
N ILE A 185 11.54 18.44 -0.53
CA ILE A 185 11.83 19.13 0.73
C ILE A 185 11.28 20.56 0.62
N LEU A 186 10.30 20.89 1.45
CA LEU A 186 9.80 22.26 1.60
C LEU A 186 10.62 22.98 2.67
N LEU A 187 11.46 23.93 2.24
CA LEU A 187 12.13 24.85 3.15
C LEU A 187 11.24 26.08 3.34
N ASN A 188 10.56 26.17 4.49
CA ASN A 188 9.88 27.40 4.90
C ASN A 188 10.90 28.40 5.42
N LYS A 189 10.74 29.68 5.06
CA LYS A 189 11.45 30.81 5.68
C LYS A 189 10.75 31.25 6.95
#